data_AF-A0AAJ2VTR3-F1
#
_entry.id   AF-A0AAJ2VTR3-F1
#
_cell.length_a   1.000
_cell.length_b   1.000
_cell.length_c   1.000
_cell.angle_alpha   90.00
_cell.angle_beta   90.00
_cell.angle_gamma   90.00
#
_symmetry.space_group_name_H-M   'P 1'
#
loop_
_entity.id
_entity.type
_entity.pdbx_description
1 polymer ?
#
loop_
_entity_poly.entity_id
_entity_poly.type
_entity_poly.pdbx_seq_one_letter_code
_entity_poly.pdbx_strand_id
1 'polypeptide(L)'
;MIINKKIVFAALMSVSTLSFAATEIRDTEMANMNEKIGNISVNVKNGTFEEAMAALSKEADQKGAGHYHITSLERTGMSADIRATAVIYK
;
A
#
# COMPACT_ATOMS: atom_id res chain seq x y z
N MET A 1 -41.16 -36.42 24.57
CA MET A 1 -40.93 -35.36 23.57
C MET A 1 -39.92 -34.38 24.14
N ILE A 2 -38.71 -34.38 23.57
CA ILE A 2 -37.71 -33.30 23.38
C ILE A 2 -37.55 -32.26 24.50
N ILE A 3 -36.36 -32.17 25.09
CA ILE A 3 -35.54 -30.95 25.04
C ILE A 3 -34.06 -31.39 24.89
N ASN A 4 -33.54 -31.37 23.66
CA ASN A 4 -32.14 -31.63 23.37
C ASN A 4 -31.32 -30.37 23.65
N LYS A 5 -30.41 -30.47 24.62
CA LYS A 5 -29.47 -29.46 25.07
C LYS A 5 -28.40 -29.23 24.00
N LYS A 6 -28.71 -28.43 22.97
CA LYS A 6 -27.72 -28.01 21.95
C LYS A 6 -27.04 -26.73 22.44
N ILE A 7 -25.86 -26.88 23.03
CA ILE A 7 -24.96 -25.77 23.33
C ILE A 7 -24.41 -25.27 21.99
N VAL A 8 -24.83 -24.10 21.56
CA VAL A 8 -24.31 -23.44 20.36
C VAL A 8 -23.06 -22.66 20.78
N PHE A 9 -21.88 -23.25 20.54
CA PHE A 9 -20.59 -22.58 20.70
C PHE A 9 -20.36 -21.71 19.45
N ALA A 10 -20.79 -20.46 19.49
CA ALA A 10 -20.52 -19.49 18.42
C ALA A 10 -19.14 -18.86 18.66
N ALA A 11 -18.09 -19.48 18.10
CA ALA A 11 -16.77 -18.86 18.03
C ALA A 11 -16.77 -17.78 16.94
N LEU A 12 -17.18 -16.57 17.31
CA LEU A 12 -16.97 -15.37 16.49
C LEU A 12 -15.47 -15.03 16.56
N MET A 13 -14.70 -15.62 15.65
CA MET A 13 -13.32 -15.19 15.39
C MET A 13 -13.38 -13.79 14.78
N SER A 14 -13.22 -12.76 15.61
CA SER A 14 -13.04 -11.39 15.17
C SER A 14 -11.74 -11.30 14.37
N VAL A 15 -11.85 -11.27 13.04
CA VAL A 15 -10.73 -10.94 12.16
C VAL A 15 -10.45 -9.45 12.33
N SER A 16 -9.44 -9.12 13.14
CA SER A 16 -8.90 -7.78 13.20
C SER A 16 -8.27 -7.44 11.86
N THR A 17 -8.95 -6.65 11.04
CA THR A 17 -8.35 -6.05 9.85
C THR A 17 -7.33 -5.02 10.31
N LEU A 18 -6.05 -5.38 10.28
CA LEU A 18 -4.97 -4.44 10.49
C LEU A 18 -4.95 -3.50 9.27
N SER A 19 -5.67 -2.38 9.35
CA SER A 19 -5.53 -1.28 8.39
C SER A 19 -4.19 -0.60 8.64
N PHE A 20 -3.13 -1.14 8.03
CA PHE A 20 -1.87 -0.43 7.90
C PHE A 20 -2.01 0.55 6.74
N ALA A 21 -1.93 1.84 7.04
CA ALA A 21 -1.70 2.86 6.02
C ALA A 21 -0.22 2.78 5.63
N ALA A 22 0.07 2.73 4.34
CA ALA A 22 1.43 2.62 3.84
C ALA A 22 2.22 3.87 4.23
N THR A 23 3.30 3.72 5.00
CA THR A 23 4.17 4.85 5.36
C THR A 23 5.41 4.90 4.49
N GLU A 24 5.81 6.11 4.10
CA GLU A 24 7.04 6.33 3.36
C GLU A 24 8.26 5.95 4.22
N ILE A 25 9.16 5.13 3.67
CA ILE A 25 10.39 4.71 4.34
C ILE A 25 11.63 5.24 3.62
N ARG A 26 12.65 5.58 4.41
CA ARG A 26 13.97 6.03 3.94
C ARG A 26 14.85 4.84 3.56
N ASP A 27 15.85 5.07 2.71
CA ASP A 27 16.78 4.03 2.22
C ASP A 27 17.40 3.16 3.32
N THR A 28 17.69 3.75 4.49
CA THR A 28 18.29 3.05 5.64
C THR A 28 17.34 2.00 6.25
N GLU A 29 16.03 2.23 6.16
CA GLU A 29 15.00 1.31 6.66
C GLU A 29 14.68 0.23 5.63
N MET A 30 14.92 0.48 4.33
CA MET A 30 14.73 -0.53 3.27
C MET A 30 15.58 -1.78 3.48
N ALA A 31 16.78 -1.63 4.05
CA ALA A 31 17.67 -2.77 4.33
C ALA A 31 17.13 -3.69 5.44
N ASN A 32 16.29 -3.17 6.33
CA ASN A 32 15.60 -3.97 7.35
C ASN A 32 14.24 -4.51 6.87
N MET A 33 13.73 -4.02 5.74
CA MET A 33 12.46 -4.44 5.16
C MET A 33 12.65 -5.73 4.36
N ASN A 34 12.40 -6.86 5.02
CA ASN A 34 12.64 -8.19 4.47
C ASN A 34 11.61 -8.63 3.41
N GLU A 35 10.43 -7.99 3.33
CA GLU A 35 9.38 -8.34 2.36
C GLU A 35 9.16 -7.24 1.32
N LYS A 36 10.04 -7.17 0.32
CA LYS A 36 9.74 -6.45 -0.93
C LYS A 36 8.62 -7.18 -1.68
N ILE A 37 7.43 -6.60 -1.70
CA ILE A 37 6.25 -7.19 -2.35
C ILE A 37 6.12 -6.81 -3.82
N GLY A 38 6.75 -5.71 -4.27
CA GLY A 38 6.71 -5.34 -5.68
C GLY A 38 7.19 -3.93 -5.98
N ASN A 39 6.93 -3.49 -7.21
CA ASN A 39 7.06 -2.10 -7.63
C ASN A 39 5.71 -1.62 -8.17
N ILE A 40 5.44 -0.34 -7.94
CA ILE A 40 4.27 0.37 -8.46
C ILE A 40 4.76 1.57 -9.25
N SER A 41 4.08 1.89 -10.35
CA SER A 41 4.37 3.10 -11.12
C SER A 41 3.07 3.80 -11.45
N VAL A 42 3.01 5.09 -11.14
CA VAL A 42 1.89 5.95 -11.48
C VAL A 42 2.33 6.96 -12.53
N ASN A 43 1.41 7.30 -13.43
CA ASN A 43 1.63 8.31 -14.44
C ASN A 43 0.49 9.34 -14.36
N VAL A 44 0.78 10.48 -13.77
CA VAL A 44 -0.16 11.60 -13.65
C VAL A 44 0.02 12.50 -14.86
N LYS A 45 -1.03 12.62 -15.67
CA LYS A 45 -1.01 13.50 -16.84
C LYS A 45 -1.27 14.93 -16.42
N ASN A 46 -0.44 15.86 -16.91
CA ASN A 46 -0.61 17.29 -16.71
C ASN A 46 -0.83 17.72 -15.24
N GLY A 47 -0.12 17.05 -14.31
CA GLY A 47 -0.32 17.19 -12.86
C GLY A 47 0.91 17.67 -12.09
N THR A 48 0.85 17.57 -10.77
CA THR A 48 1.93 17.96 -9.86
C THR A 48 2.64 16.75 -9.25
N PHE A 49 3.82 16.99 -8.68
CA PHE A 49 4.56 15.93 -7.98
C PHE A 49 3.79 15.43 -6.76
N GLU A 50 3.04 16.30 -6.08
CA GLU A 50 2.18 15.93 -4.97
C GLU A 50 1.05 15.00 -5.41
N GLU A 51 0.40 15.28 -6.55
CA GLU A 51 -0.62 14.39 -7.10
C GLU A 51 -0.04 13.02 -7.46
N ALA A 52 1.19 12.99 -8.00
CA ALA A 52 1.89 11.74 -8.27
C ALA A 52 2.22 10.98 -6.97
N MET A 53 2.68 11.66 -5.93
CA MET A 53 2.93 11.04 -4.62
C MET A 53 1.65 10.51 -3.98
N ALA A 54 0.55 11.27 -4.03
CA ALA A 54 -0.74 10.85 -3.49
C ALA A 54 -1.31 9.64 -4.25
N ALA A 55 -1.21 9.63 -5.57
CA ALA A 55 -1.59 8.48 -6.39
C ALA A 55 -0.76 7.24 -6.04
N LEU A 56 0.54 7.43 -5.83
CA LEU A 56 1.47 6.35 -5.50
C LEU A 56 1.22 5.79 -4.10
N SER A 57 0.97 6.64 -3.10
CA SER A 57 0.57 6.23 -1.75
C SER A 57 -0.74 5.44 -1.78
N LYS A 58 -1.75 5.91 -2.52
CA LYS A 58 -3.02 5.21 -2.69
C LYS A 58 -2.84 3.84 -3.36
N GLU A 59 -1.98 3.75 -4.36
CA GLU A 59 -1.70 2.48 -5.03
C GLU A 59 -0.92 1.51 -4.10
N ALA A 60 -0.02 2.02 -3.27
CA ALA A 60 0.63 1.22 -2.22
C ALA A 60 -0.39 0.64 -1.22
N ASP A 61 -1.32 1.46 -0.73
CA ASP A 61 -2.41 1.02 0.16
C ASP A 61 -3.28 -0.05 -0.51
N GLN A 62 -3.65 0.14 -1.78
CA GLN A 62 -4.45 -0.83 -2.54
C GLN A 62 -3.75 -2.17 -2.73
N LYS A 63 -2.41 -2.16 -2.81
CA LYS A 63 -1.59 -3.39 -2.88
C LYS A 63 -1.38 -4.03 -1.51
N GLY A 64 -1.87 -3.41 -0.44
CA GLY A 64 -1.67 -3.87 0.93
C GLY A 64 -0.23 -3.72 1.40
N ALA A 65 0.48 -2.71 0.90
CA ALA A 65 1.82 -2.36 1.35
C ALA A 65 1.75 -1.67 2.72
N GLY A 66 2.56 -2.10 3.68
CA GLY A 66 2.77 -1.36 4.94
C GLY A 66 3.73 -0.19 4.75
N HIS A 67 4.60 -0.28 3.74
CA HIS A 67 5.61 0.72 3.46
C HIS A 67 5.86 0.90 1.96
N TYR A 68 6.21 2.12 1.54
CA TYR A 68 6.64 2.38 0.17
C TYR A 68 7.88 3.28 0.14
N HIS A 69 8.68 3.14 -0.91
CA HIS A 69 9.88 3.93 -1.14
C HIS A 69 9.91 4.40 -2.59
N ILE A 70 9.97 5.72 -2.79
CA ILE A 70 9.97 6.32 -4.13
C ILE A 70 11.37 6.16 -4.75
N THR A 71 11.47 5.38 -5.81
CA THR A 71 12.73 5.14 -6.53
C THR A 71 12.94 6.08 -7.72
N SER A 72 11.86 6.55 -8.34
CA SER A 72 11.93 7.54 -9.41
C SER A 72 10.75 8.49 -9.34
N LEU A 73 11.00 9.76 -9.61
CA LEU A 73 9.99 10.79 -9.72
C LEU A 73 10.48 11.78 -10.78
N GLU A 74 9.94 11.64 -11.99
CA GLU A 74 10.43 12.31 -13.18
C GLU A 74 9.29 12.92 -13.99
N ARG A 75 9.57 14.08 -14.60
CA ARG A 75 8.66 14.74 -15.53
C ARG A 75 8.99 14.30 -16.95
N THR A 76 7.99 13.83 -17.69
CA THR A 76 8.18 13.31 -19.05
C THR A 76 8.29 14.45 -20.06
N GLY A 77 9.53 14.83 -20.39
CA GLY A 77 9.86 15.74 -21.48
C GLY A 77 9.25 17.14 -21.36
N MET A 78 8.66 17.65 -22.45
CA MET A 78 8.00 18.96 -22.52
C MET A 78 6.54 18.93 -22.05
N SER A 79 6.01 17.74 -21.76
CA SER A 79 4.65 17.59 -21.23
C SER A 79 4.68 17.80 -19.71
N ALA A 80 3.59 18.29 -19.13
CA ALA A 80 3.45 18.34 -17.67
C ALA A 80 3.08 16.97 -17.06
N ASP A 81 3.44 15.88 -17.74
CA ASP A 81 3.20 14.52 -17.30
C ASP A 81 4.29 14.12 -16.31
N ILE A 82 3.89 13.56 -15.17
CA ILE A 82 4.78 13.12 -14.11
C ILE A 82 4.64 11.62 -13.97
N ARG A 83 5.78 10.93 -14.05
CA ARG A 83 5.90 9.52 -13.76
C ARG A 83 6.58 9.36 -12.41
N ALA A 84 5.92 8.66 -11.50
CA ALA A 84 6.49 8.30 -10.22
C ALA A 84 6.50 6.77 -10.09
N THR A 85 7.62 6.22 -9.65
CA THR A 85 7.83 4.80 -9.44
C THR A 85 8.31 4.59 -8.03
N ALA A 86 7.72 3.61 -7.35
CA ALA A 86 8.10 3.24 -6.00
C ALA A 86 8.17 1.73 -5.84
N VAL A 87 9.00 1.31 -4.90
CA VAL A 87 9.04 -0.04 -4.40
C VAL A 87 8.15 -0.11 -3.16
N ILE A 88 7.33 -1.16 -3.10
CA ILE A 88 6.43 -1.40 -1.98
C ILE A 88 6.92 -2.59 -1.15
N TYR A 89 6.71 -2.49 0.15
CA TYR A 89 7.09 -3.45 1.16
C TYR A 89 5.89 -3.78 2.04
N LYS A 90 5.87 -5.00 2.56
CA LYS A 90 4.85 -5.47 3.49
C LYS A 90 5.33 -5.35 4.93
#